data_AF-A0A965LBZ5-F1
#
_entry.id   AF-A0A965LBZ5-F1
#
_cell.length_a   1.000
_cell.length_b   1.000
_cell.length_c   1.000
_cell.angle_alpha   90.00
_cell.angle_beta   90.00
_cell.angle_gamma   90.00
#
_symmetry.space_group_name_H-M   'P 1'
#
loop_
_entity.id
_entity.type
_entity.pdbx_description
1 polymer ?
#
loop_
_entity_poly.entity_id
_entity_poly.type
_entity_poly.pdbx_seq_one_letter_code
_entity_poly.pdbx_strand_id
1 'polypeptide(L)'
;MSRKKVNLENMNQTHGKIENIQYKTLDQIWGDNGSGRYQTTDEKEYVNFLSEMNKSDLQAHANKIGLVPIDNRETLTKRLVAEFRKYVSLYKIPKSKDNTVTLNKKAKDILSEGK
;
A
#
# COMPACT_ATOMS: atom_id res chain seq x y z
N MET A 1 -32.41 34.75 17.19
CA MET A 1 -30.93 34.72 17.11
C MET A 1 -30.50 33.71 16.05
N SER A 2 -30.06 34.18 14.88
CA SER A 2 -29.60 33.32 13.78
C SER A 2 -28.21 32.75 14.10
N ARG A 3 -28.02 31.43 14.05
CA ARG A 3 -26.73 30.78 14.33
C ARG A 3 -25.80 30.96 13.13
N LYS A 4 -24.65 31.61 13.34
CA LYS A 4 -23.60 31.81 12.34
C LYS A 4 -23.07 30.44 11.88
N LYS A 5 -23.19 30.14 10.59
CA LYS A 5 -22.63 28.92 9.98
C LYS A 5 -21.10 29.02 9.99
N VAL A 6 -20.44 28.12 10.70
CA VAL A 6 -18.97 28.02 10.70
C VAL A 6 -18.56 27.41 9.37
N ASN A 7 -17.66 28.08 8.65
CA ASN A 7 -17.21 27.63 7.34
C ASN A 7 -16.19 26.48 7.52
N LEU A 8 -16.61 25.26 7.21
CA LEU A 8 -15.87 24.01 7.44
C LEU A 8 -14.66 23.83 6.50
N GLU A 9 -14.59 24.62 5.42
CA GLU A 9 -13.56 24.51 4.37
C GLU A 9 -12.14 24.90 4.85
N ASN A 10 -12.02 25.65 5.95
CA ASN A 10 -10.72 26.10 6.48
C ASN A 10 -10.22 25.27 7.68
N MET A 11 -10.84 24.12 7.97
CA MET A 11 -10.44 23.29 9.11
C MET A 11 -9.23 22.41 8.74
N ASN A 12 -8.02 22.96 8.89
CA ASN A 12 -6.78 22.19 8.74
C ASN A 12 -6.56 21.31 9.97
N GLN A 13 -6.99 20.05 9.88
CA GLN A 13 -6.73 19.03 10.89
C GLN A 13 -5.25 18.61 10.80
N THR A 14 -4.42 19.09 11.73
CA THR A 14 -3.04 18.60 11.87
C THR A 14 -3.06 17.20 12.47
N HIS A 15 -2.80 16.18 11.65
CA HIS A 15 -2.69 14.81 12.13
C HIS A 15 -1.32 14.57 12.77
N GLY A 16 -1.26 14.45 14.10
CA GLY A 16 -0.03 14.22 14.86
C GLY A 16 0.45 12.76 14.93
N LYS A 17 -0.10 11.86 14.11
CA LYS A 17 0.27 10.43 14.15
C LYS A 17 1.51 10.20 13.31
N ILE A 18 2.58 9.74 13.96
CA ILE A 18 3.77 9.24 13.30
C ILE A 18 3.48 7.80 12.87
N GLU A 19 3.32 7.57 11.57
CA GLU A 19 3.12 6.25 10.97
C GLU A 19 4.41 5.42 11.13
N ASN A 20 4.44 4.53 12.11
CA ASN A 20 5.54 3.57 12.24
C ASN A 20 5.39 2.49 11.16
N ILE A 21 6.36 2.38 10.26
CA ILE A 21 6.39 1.38 9.19
C ILE A 21 6.60 -0.02 9.79
N GLN A 22 5.84 -1.02 9.35
CA GLN A 22 6.07 -2.42 9.72
C GLN A 22 6.91 -3.09 8.64
N TYR A 23 8.08 -3.60 9.02
CA TYR A 23 8.92 -4.37 8.10
C TYR A 23 8.49 -5.84 8.10
N LYS A 24 8.41 -6.46 6.92
CA LYS A 24 7.98 -7.86 6.74
C LYS A 24 9.12 -8.83 6.48
N THR A 25 10.22 -8.37 5.87
CA THR A 25 11.36 -9.21 5.48
C THR A 25 12.65 -8.71 6.12
N LEU A 26 13.63 -9.62 6.30
CA LEU A 26 14.97 -9.27 6.78
C LEU A 26 15.64 -8.26 5.84
N ASP A 27 15.47 -8.42 4.53
CA ASP A 27 16.00 -7.50 3.52
C ASP A 27 15.47 -6.07 3.72
N GLN A 28 14.18 -5.93 4.08
CA GLN A 28 13.58 -4.62 4.35
C GLN A 28 14.16 -3.98 5.62
N ILE A 29 14.51 -4.79 6.63
CA ILE A 29 15.22 -4.32 7.84
C ILE A 29 16.64 -3.85 7.47
N TRP A 30 17.27 -4.52 6.50
CA TRP A 30 18.60 -4.15 5.98
C TRP A 30 18.59 -2.98 4.98
N GLY A 31 17.45 -2.34 4.77
CA GLY A 31 17.36 -1.14 3.94
C GLY A 31 17.07 -1.42 2.47
N ASP A 32 16.64 -2.63 2.11
CA ASP A 32 15.90 -2.80 0.87
C ASP A 32 14.69 -1.86 0.90
N ASN A 33 14.45 -1.20 -0.23
CA ASN A 33 13.33 -0.30 -0.47
C ASN A 33 12.30 -0.93 -1.40
N GLY A 34 12.51 -2.20 -1.79
CA GLY A 34 11.64 -2.95 -2.69
C GLY A 34 11.95 -2.68 -4.16
N SER A 35 12.96 -1.87 -4.48
CA SER A 35 13.34 -1.56 -5.87
C SER A 35 13.91 -2.75 -6.63
N GLY A 36 14.30 -3.86 -5.98
CA GLY A 36 14.97 -4.97 -6.66
C GLY A 36 14.22 -5.57 -7.86
N ARG A 37 12.88 -5.62 -7.83
CA ARG A 37 12.07 -6.22 -8.92
C ARG A 37 11.71 -5.24 -10.04
N TYR A 38 11.39 -4.00 -9.69
CA TYR A 38 10.82 -3.00 -10.60
C TYR A 38 11.72 -1.78 -10.81
N GLN A 39 12.88 -1.74 -10.17
CA GLN A 39 13.87 -0.64 -10.11
C GLN A 39 13.37 0.65 -9.46
N THR A 40 12.05 0.85 -9.40
CA THR A 40 11.41 2.04 -8.83
C THR A 40 10.36 1.66 -7.79
N THR A 41 9.97 2.63 -6.97
CA THR A 41 8.84 2.52 -6.03
C THR A 41 7.74 3.55 -6.32
N ASP A 42 7.96 4.44 -7.30
CA ASP A 42 6.98 5.37 -7.82
C ASP A 42 6.28 4.77 -9.04
N GLU A 43 4.95 4.83 -9.01
CA GLU A 43 4.10 4.39 -10.11
C GLU A 43 4.30 5.22 -11.37
N LYS A 44 4.52 6.54 -11.24
CA LYS A 44 4.66 7.42 -12.41
C LYS A 44 5.91 7.08 -13.20
N GLU A 45 7.03 6.88 -12.50
CA GLU A 45 8.29 6.44 -13.12
C GLU A 45 8.12 5.08 -13.79
N TYR A 46 7.41 4.15 -13.14
CA TYR A 46 7.17 2.82 -13.71
C TYR A 46 6.29 2.88 -14.97
N VAL A 47 5.25 3.71 -14.99
CA VAL A 47 4.41 3.90 -16.19
C VAL A 47 5.20 4.50 -17.34
N ASN A 48 6.06 5.49 -17.07
CA ASN A 48 6.94 6.08 -18.08
C ASN A 48 7.90 5.04 -18.65
N PHE A 49 8.54 4.25 -17.78
CA PHE A 49 9.41 3.14 -18.17
C PHE A 49 8.69 2.10 -19.05
N LEU A 50 7.45 1.72 -18.70
CA LEU A 50 6.64 0.83 -19.54
C LEU A 50 6.24 1.46 -20.87
N SER A 51 6.09 2.79 -20.93
CA SER A 51 5.73 3.49 -22.16
C SER A 51 6.87 3.51 -23.18
N GLU A 52 8.12 3.55 -22.71
CA GLU A 52 9.33 3.56 -23.53
C GLU A 52 9.66 2.17 -24.12
N MET A 53 9.19 1.08 -23.50
CA MET A 53 9.44 -0.28 -23.99
C MET A 53 8.66 -0.62 -25.26
N ASN A 54 9.27 -1.43 -26.13
CA ASN A 54 8.56 -2.05 -27.25
C ASN A 54 7.68 -3.22 -26.80
N LYS A 55 6.81 -3.72 -27.69
CA LYS A 55 5.93 -4.86 -27.40
C LYS A 55 6.71 -6.10 -26.95
N SER A 56 7.79 -6.44 -27.66
CA SER A 56 8.63 -7.59 -27.32
C SER A 56 9.28 -7.45 -25.95
N ASP A 57 9.76 -6.25 -25.62
CA ASP A 57 10.40 -5.96 -24.33
C ASP A 57 9.39 -6.01 -23.19
N LEU A 58 8.17 -5.51 -23.40
CA LEU A 58 7.08 -5.63 -22.43
C LEU A 58 6.74 -7.10 -22.13
N GLN A 59 6.74 -7.96 -23.15
CA GLN A 59 6.49 -9.39 -22.96
C GLN A 59 7.65 -10.07 -22.22
N ALA A 60 8.90 -9.72 -22.54
CA ALA A 60 10.08 -10.20 -21.81
C ALA A 60 10.07 -9.74 -20.35
N HIS A 61 9.67 -8.49 -20.09
CA HIS A 61 9.53 -7.95 -18.74
C HIS A 61 8.41 -8.64 -17.96
N ALA A 62 7.27 -8.88 -18.59
CA ALA A 62 6.18 -9.66 -18.01
C ALA A 62 6.66 -11.07 -17.59
N ASN A 63 7.42 -11.75 -18.47
CA ASN A 63 8.02 -13.04 -18.14
C ASN A 63 8.99 -12.96 -16.96
N LYS A 64 9.84 -11.92 -16.89
CA LYS A 64 10.79 -11.70 -15.79
C LYS A 64 10.08 -11.51 -14.45
N ILE A 65 8.92 -10.86 -14.45
CA ILE A 65 8.10 -10.63 -13.25
C ILE A 65 7.24 -11.87 -12.91
N GLY A 66 7.09 -12.82 -13.84
CA GLY A 66 6.24 -14.01 -13.70
C GLY A 66 4.78 -13.78 -14.09
N LEU A 67 4.50 -12.75 -14.90
CA LEU A 67 3.19 -12.48 -15.47
C LEU A 67 3.09 -13.08 -16.88
N VAL A 68 1.99 -13.77 -17.18
CA VAL A 68 1.73 -14.33 -18.51
C VAL A 68 1.60 -13.21 -19.54
N PRO A 69 2.41 -13.19 -20.62
CA PRO A 69 2.35 -12.19 -21.66
C PRO A 69 1.00 -12.20 -22.39
N ILE A 70 0.48 -11.01 -22.71
CA ILE A 70 -0.70 -10.82 -23.55
C ILE A 70 -0.28 -10.05 -24.79
N ASP A 71 -0.94 -10.30 -25.91
CA ASP A 71 -0.64 -9.60 -27.16
C ASP A 71 -1.07 -8.13 -27.19
N ASN A 72 -2.17 -7.78 -26.52
CA ASN A 72 -2.63 -6.41 -26.46
C ASN A 72 -1.81 -5.61 -25.43
N ARG A 73 -1.04 -4.65 -25.95
CA ARG A 73 -0.17 -3.75 -25.16
C ARG A 73 -0.91 -3.06 -24.03
N GLU A 74 -2.08 -2.47 -24.27
CA GLU A 74 -2.82 -1.73 -23.26
C GLU A 74 -3.28 -2.61 -22.10
N THR A 75 -3.68 -3.84 -22.41
CA THR A 75 -4.10 -4.79 -21.37
C THR A 75 -2.92 -5.29 -20.56
N LEU A 76 -1.77 -5.48 -21.22
CA LEU A 76 -0.53 -5.91 -20.58
C LEU A 76 0.01 -4.82 -19.64
N THR A 77 0.05 -3.56 -20.08
CA THR A 77 0.50 -2.44 -19.25
C THR A 77 -0.40 -2.24 -18.04
N LYS A 78 -1.73 -2.30 -18.22
CA LYS A 78 -2.68 -2.22 -17.09
C LYS A 78 -2.45 -3.32 -16.05
N ARG A 79 -2.18 -4.56 -16.48
CA ARG A 79 -1.87 -5.67 -15.55
C ARG A 79 -0.53 -5.46 -14.84
N LEU A 80 0.50 -5.03 -15.57
CA LEU A 80 1.81 -4.74 -14.98
C LEU A 80 1.72 -3.64 -13.91
N VAL A 81 0.97 -2.57 -14.18
CA VAL A 81 0.71 -1.50 -13.20
C VAL A 81 -0.08 -2.03 -12.00
N ALA A 82 -1.07 -2.89 -12.20
CA ALA A 82 -1.85 -3.48 -11.11
C ALA A 82 -0.98 -4.36 -10.19
N GLU A 83 -0.11 -5.20 -10.76
CA GLU A 83 0.85 -6.01 -10.00
C GLU A 83 1.89 -5.15 -9.28
N PHE A 84 2.38 -4.09 -9.93
CA PHE A 84 3.27 -3.12 -9.30
C PHE A 84 2.62 -2.47 -8.08
N ARG A 85 1.39 -1.97 -8.21
CA ARG A 85 0.62 -1.38 -7.10
C ARG A 85 0.47 -2.37 -5.95
N LYS A 86 0.10 -3.62 -6.25
CA LYS A 86 -0.03 -4.70 -5.26
C LYS A 86 1.30 -4.94 -4.53
N TYR A 87 2.41 -5.00 -5.26
CA TYR A 87 3.73 -5.16 -4.68
C TYR A 87 4.12 -3.99 -3.77
N VAL A 88 3.91 -2.75 -4.21
CA VAL A 88 4.19 -1.55 -3.41
C VAL A 88 3.31 -1.49 -2.15
N SER A 89 2.02 -1.83 -2.26
CA SER A 89 1.12 -1.89 -1.10
C SER A 89 1.52 -2.98 -0.11
N LEU A 90 2.05 -4.12 -0.58
CA LEU A 90 2.58 -5.16 0.29
C LEU A 90 3.86 -4.71 1.01
N TYR A 91 4.63 -3.80 0.40
CA TYR A 91 5.85 -3.27 0.97
C TYR A 91 5.60 -2.16 2.00
N LYS A 92 4.67 -1.24 1.68
CA LYS A 92 4.32 -0.06 2.48
C LYS A 92 3.11 -0.35 3.36
N ILE A 93 3.26 -1.26 4.33
CA ILE A 93 2.17 -1.58 5.25
C ILE A 93 2.31 -0.70 6.49
N PRO A 94 1.32 0.16 6.77
CA PRO A 94 1.29 0.88 8.03
C PRO A 94 1.11 -0.14 9.15
N LYS A 95 1.83 0.01 10.28
CA LYS A 95 1.58 -0.83 11.46
C LYS A 95 0.10 -0.73 11.84
N SER A 96 -0.65 -1.81 11.57
CA SER A 96 -1.98 -1.97 12.16
C SER A 96 -1.77 -2.05 13.66
N LYS A 97 -2.50 -1.24 14.43
CA LYS A 97 -2.57 -1.49 15.87
C LYS A 97 -3.29 -2.83 16.01
N ASP A 98 -2.62 -3.81 16.59
CA ASP A 98 -3.31 -4.97 17.14
C ASP A 98 -4.34 -4.42 18.13
N ASN A 99 -5.63 -4.46 17.76
CA ASN A 99 -6.73 -4.15 18.67
C ASN A 99 -6.91 -5.28 19.69
N THR A 100 -5.83 -5.83 20.22
CA THR A 100 -5.87 -6.67 21.40
C THR A 100 -6.11 -5.74 22.58
N VAL A 101 -7.37 -5.34 22.76
CA VAL A 101 -7.81 -4.75 24.01
C VAL A 101 -7.60 -5.83 25.07
N THR A 102 -6.51 -5.72 25.84
CA THR A 102 -6.33 -6.53 27.03
C THR A 102 -7.40 -6.10 28.03
N LEU A 103 -8.53 -6.80 28.01
CA LEU A 103 -9.61 -6.57 28.95
C LEU A 103 -9.07 -6.77 30.36
N ASN A 104 -9.21 -5.74 31.20
CA ASN A 104 -8.97 -5.88 32.64
C ASN A 104 -9.83 -7.04 33.14
N LYS A 105 -9.27 -7.87 34.04
CA LYS A 105 -9.96 -9.00 34.68
C LYS A 105 -11.38 -8.64 35.14
N LYS A 106 -11.56 -7.45 35.71
CA LYS A 106 -12.87 -6.93 36.13
C LYS A 106 -13.88 -6.75 34.98
N ALA A 107 -13.42 -6.28 33.82
CA ALA A 107 -14.28 -6.14 32.65
C ALA A 107 -14.67 -7.50 32.06
N LYS A 108 -13.78 -8.50 32.17
CA LYS A 108 -14.03 -9.87 31.72
C LYS A 108 -15.05 -10.58 32.62
N ASP A 109 -14.96 -10.39 33.93
CA ASP A 109 -15.89 -10.97 34.92
C ASP A 109 -17.32 -10.42 34.72
N ILE A 110 -17.48 -9.10 34.54
CA ILE A 110 -18.78 -8.45 34.27
C ILE A 110 -19.46 -9.02 33.00
N LEU A 111 -18.67 -9.28 31.95
CA LEU A 111 -19.19 -9.83 30.70
C LEU A 111 -19.58 -11.32 30.83
N SER A 112 -18.97 -12.07 31.76
CA SER A 112 -19.25 -13.49 31.97
C SER A 112 -20.42 -13.78 32.91
N GLU A 113 -20.79 -12.84 33.79
CA GLU A 113 -21.91 -13.01 34.72
C GLU A 113 -23.29 -12.96 34.04
N GLY A 114 -23.40 -12.41 32.83
CA GLY A 114 -24.67 -12.24 32.12
C GLY A 114 -25.08 -13.38 31.18
N LYS A 115 -24.53 -14.59 31.33
CA LYS A 115 -24.76 -15.73 30.44
C LYS A 115 -25.57 -16.84 31.08
#